data_AF-A0A7G8E5V5-F1
#
_entry.id   AF-A0A7G8E5V5-F1
#
_cell.length_a   1.000
_cell.length_b   1.000
_cell.length_c   1.000
_cell.angle_alpha   90.00
_cell.angle_beta   90.00
_cell.angle_gamma   90.00
#
_symmetry.space_group_name_H-M   'P 1'
#
loop_
_entity.id
_entity.type
_entity.pdbx_description
1 polymer ?
#
loop_
_entity_poly.entity_id
_entity_poly.type
_entity_poly.pdbx_seq_one_letter_code
_entity_poly.pdbx_strand_id
1 'polypeptide(L)' 'MEAISGRKTIQEIAADHAIHSIQVSQWKKQLLDGASELLTRGKKSKDKEEGQAKEAELFQQIGKLQMELEWLQKKSQLL' A
#
# COMPACT_ATOMS: atom_id res chain seq x y z
N MET A 1 9.90 20.32 -6.53
CA MET A 1 9.36 20.19 -7.92
C MET A 1 10.25 20.84 -8.99
N GLU A 2 11.24 21.66 -8.63
CA GLU A 2 12.02 22.46 -9.59
C GLU A 2 12.74 21.63 -10.67
N ALA A 3 13.29 20.46 -10.32
CA ALA A 3 13.98 19.57 -11.26
C ALA A 3 13.07 18.99 -12.35
N ILE A 4 11.78 18.83 -12.05
CA ILE A 4 10.77 18.30 -12.98
C ILE A 4 10.13 19.43 -13.78
N SER A 5 9.92 20.61 -13.16
CA SER A 5 9.34 21.78 -13.82
C SER A 5 10.24 22.40 -14.91
N GLY A 6 11.53 22.07 -14.95
CA GLY A 6 12.47 22.52 -15.99
C GLY A 6 12.84 24.01 -15.93
N ARG A 7 12.40 24.73 -14.89
CA ARG A 7 12.66 26.17 -14.70
C ARG A 7 14.07 26.46 -14.20
N LYS A 8 14.72 25.48 -13.58
CA LYS A 8 16.11 25.53 -13.15
C LYS A 8 16.84 24.30 -13.70
N THR A 9 18.10 24.48 -14.07
CA THR A 9 18.98 23.38 -14.44
C THR A 9 19.31 22.51 -13.23
N ILE A 10 19.76 21.28 -13.48
CA ILE A 10 20.18 20.35 -12.43
C ILE A 10 21.34 20.93 -11.61
N GLN A 11 22.21 21.70 -12.26
CA GLN A 11 23.36 22.37 -11.69
C GLN A 11 22.95 23.51 -10.75
N GLU A 12 21.96 24.32 -11.12
CA GLU A 12 21.41 25.37 -10.25
C GLU A 12 20.71 24.77 -9.02
N ILE A 13 19.94 23.69 -9.21
CA ILE A 13 19.27 22.99 -8.09
C ILE A 13 20.30 22.34 -7.16
N ALA A 14 21.36 21.77 -7.73
CA ALA A 14 22.48 21.22 -6.97
C ALA A 14 23.17 22.29 -6.12
N ALA A 15 23.40 23.49 -6.70
CA ALA A 15 24.01 24.61 -6.00
C ALA A 15 23.09 25.19 -4.90
N ASP A 16 21.81 25.44 -5.22
CA ASP A 16 20.83 26.04 -4.31
C ASP A 16 20.58 25.17 -3.06
N HIS A 17 20.62 23.85 -3.23
CA HIS A 17 20.35 22.90 -2.15
C HIS A 17 21.62 22.26 -1.56
N ALA A 18 22.81 22.63 -2.05
CA ALA A 18 24.09 22.00 -1.72
C ALA A 18 24.07 20.46 -1.88
N ILE A 19 23.42 19.98 -2.94
CA ILE A 19 23.28 18.56 -3.28
C ILE A 19 24.10 18.26 -4.53
N HIS A 20 24.70 17.07 -4.64
CA HIS A 20 25.46 16.73 -5.84
C HIS A 20 24.53 16.57 -7.06
N SER A 21 24.92 17.08 -8.23
CA SER A 21 24.12 17.06 -9.47
C SER A 21 23.69 15.65 -9.91
N ILE A 22 24.52 14.63 -9.62
CA ILE A 22 24.18 13.22 -9.85
C ILE A 22 23.00 12.78 -8.99
N GLN A 23 22.92 13.19 -7.73
CA GLN A 23 21.83 12.84 -6.82
C GLN A 23 20.51 13.46 -7.27
N VAL A 24 20.54 14.73 -7.69
CA VAL A 24 19.37 15.43 -8.26
C VAL A 24 18.87 14.73 -9.52
N SER A 25 19.79 14.30 -10.39
CA SER A 25 19.45 13.56 -11.62
C SER A 25 18.85 12.19 -11.31
N GLN A 26 19.43 11.47 -10.35
CA GLN A 26 18.97 10.16 -9.91
C GLN A 26 17.56 10.24 -9.32
N TRP A 27 17.30 11.20 -8.42
CA TRP A 27 15.97 11.39 -7.84
C TRP A 27 14.93 11.83 -8.87
N LYS A 28 15.32 12.70 -9.83
CA LYS A 28 14.43 13.06 -10.94
C LYS A 28 14.02 11.84 -11.75
N LYS A 29 14.98 10.97 -12.09
CA LYS A 29 14.71 9.73 -12.82
C LYS A 29 13.83 8.77 -12.01
N GLN A 30 14.17 8.51 -10.76
CA GLN A 30 13.39 7.65 -9.87
C GLN A 30 11.94 8.12 -9.72
N LEU A 31 11.74 9.43 -9.61
CA LEU A 31 10.40 10.01 -9.49
C LEU A 31 9.62 9.88 -10.81
N LEU A 32 10.24 10.08 -11.98
CA LEU A 32 9.57 9.90 -13.27
C LEU A 32 9.24 8.42 -13.54
N ASP A 33 10.16 7.51 -13.24
CA ASP A 33 9.99 6.06 -13.42
C ASP A 33 8.91 5.52 -12.46
N GLY A 34 8.90 5.98 -11.21
CA GLY A 34 7.93 5.58 -10.18
C GLY A 34 6.61 6.34 -10.19
N ALA A 35 6.50 7.47 -10.90
CA ALA A 35 5.30 8.31 -10.89
C ALA A 35 4.07 7.59 -11.47
N SER A 36 4.26 6.84 -12.57
CA SER A 36 3.16 6.08 -13.19
C SER A 36 2.62 5.02 -12.23
N GLU A 37 3.50 4.29 -11.56
CA GLU A 37 3.13 3.28 -10.57
C GLU A 37 2.45 3.92 -9.34
N LEU A 38 3.01 4.99 -8.78
CA LEU A 38 2.45 5.67 -7.61
C LEU A 38 1.05 6.26 -7.89
N LEU A 39 0.85 6.84 -9.07
CA LEU A 39 -0.42 7.46 -9.46
C LEU A 39 -1.47 6.42 -9.89
N THR A 40 -1.06 5.21 -10.30
CA THR A 40 -1.98 4.11 -10.64
C THR A 40 -2.29 3.20 -9.45
N ARG A 41 -1.37 3.02 -8.51
CA ARG A 41 -1.53 2.21 -7.28
C ARG A 41 -2.67 2.69 -6.39
N GLY A 42 -3.04 3.97 -6.48
CA GLY A 42 -4.22 4.52 -5.79
C GLY A 42 -5.58 4.02 -6.33
N LYS A 43 -5.64 3.45 -7.54
CA LYS A 43 -6.93 3.15 -8.18
C LYS A 43 -7.40 1.71 -8.02
N LYS A 44 -6.50 0.73 -7.88
CA LYS A 44 -6.83 -0.69 -7.68
C LYS A 44 -5.66 -1.44 -7.04
N SER A 45 -5.46 -1.29 -5.73
CA SER A 45 -4.54 -2.19 -5.02
C SER A 45 -5.22 -3.55 -4.89
N LYS A 46 -4.88 -4.49 -5.75
CA LYS A 46 -5.30 -5.90 -5.72
C LYS A 46 -5.14 -6.52 -4.31
N ASP A 47 -4.12 -6.08 -3.56
CA ASP A 47 -3.91 -6.39 -2.14
C ASP A 47 -5.09 -6.05 -1.22
N LYS A 48 -5.82 -4.95 -1.48
CA LYS A 48 -6.99 -4.58 -0.66
C LYS A 48 -8.16 -5.52 -0.93
N GLU A 49 -8.38 -5.91 -2.18
CA GLU A 49 -9.45 -6.86 -2.54
C GLU A 49 -9.15 -8.26 -1.99
N GLU A 50 -7.90 -8.73 -2.12
CA GLU A 50 -7.47 -10.01 -1.51
C GLU A 50 -7.54 -9.96 0.03
N GLY A 51 -7.17 -8.83 0.65
CA GLY A 51 -7.31 -8.62 2.09
C GLY A 51 -8.77 -8.69 2.55
N GLN A 52 -9.69 -8.04 1.84
CA GLN A 52 -11.12 -8.05 2.14
C GLN A 52 -11.74 -9.44 1.97
N ALA A 53 -11.36 -10.18 0.92
CA ALA A 53 -11.86 -11.54 0.70
C ALA A 53 -11.44 -12.48 1.83
N LYS A 54 -10.17 -12.40 2.26
CA LYS A 54 -9.64 -13.20 3.37
C LYS A 54 -10.30 -12.82 4.70
N GLU A 55 -10.54 -11.53 4.93
CA GLU A 55 -11.24 -11.05 6.11
C GLU A 55 -12.68 -11.58 6.19
N ALA A 56 -13.41 -11.56 5.06
CA ALA A 56 -14.76 -12.12 4.98
C ALA A 56 -14.78 -13.63 5.26
N GLU A 57 -13.83 -14.39 4.70
CA GLU A 57 -13.72 -15.84 4.94
C GLU A 57 -13.46 -16.14 6.42
N LEU A 58 -12.56 -15.38 7.06
CA LEU A 58 -12.26 -15.54 8.48
C LEU A 58 -13.48 -15.26 9.36
N PHE A 59 -14.25 -14.20 9.07
CA PHE A 59 -15.49 -13.93 9.81
C PHE A 59 -16.53 -15.04 9.67
N GLN A 60 -16.67 -15.65 8.49
CA GLN A 60 -17.55 -16.81 8.31
C GLN A 60 -17.10 -18.02 9.14
N GLN A 61 -15.80 -18.32 9.16
CA GLN A 61 -15.27 -19.42 9.96
C GLN A 61 -15.49 -19.20 11.46
N ILE A 62 -15.26 -17.97 11.95
CA ILE A 62 -15.52 -17.60 13.35
C ILE A 62 -16.99 -17.84 13.69
N GLY A 63 -17.92 -17.38 12.85
CA GLY A 63 -19.36 -17.58 13.09
C GLY A 63 -19.76 -19.06 13.12
N LYS A 64 -19.20 -19.89 12.23
CA LYS A 64 -19.42 -21.35 12.23
C LYS A 64 -18.91 -21.99 13.52
N LEU A 65 -17.70 -21.64 13.93
CA LEU A 65 -17.08 -22.17 15.16
C LEU A 65 -17.86 -21.76 16.41
N GLN A 66 -18.36 -20.52 16.47
CA GLN A 66 -19.21 -20.06 17.57
C GLN A 66 -20.49 -20.90 17.68
N MET A 67 -21.19 -21.12 16.56
CA MET A 67 -22.38 -21.96 16.53
C MET A 67 -22.08 -23.41 16.95
N GLU A 68 -20.97 -23.99 16.46
CA GLU A 68 -20.55 -25.35 16.84
C GLU A 68 -20.25 -25.45 18.34
N LEU A 69 -19.57 -24.46 18.92
CA LEU A 69 -19.31 -24.38 20.36
C LEU A 69 -20.59 -24.24 21.18
N GLU A 70 -21.50 -23.35 20.80
CA GLU A 70 -22.80 -23.18 21.47
C GLU A 70 -23.62 -24.48 21.44
N TRP A 71 -23.62 -25.17 20.30
CA TRP A 71 -24.31 -26.45 20.17
C TRP A 71 -23.70 -27.53 21.06
N LEU A 72 -22.37 -27.63 21.11
CA LEU A 72 -21.67 -28.57 21.98
C LEU A 72 -21.91 -28.27 23.46
N GLN A 73 -21.89 -26.99 23.86
CA GLN A 73 -22.21 -26.57 25.22
C GLN A 73 -23.64 -26.96 25.60
N LYS A 74 -24.61 -26.68 24.73
CA LYS A 74 -26.02 -27.05 24.97
C LYS A 74 -26.21 -28.57 25.12
N LYS A 75 -25.53 -29.36 24.29
CA LYS A 75 -25.55 -30.83 24.41
C LYS A 75 -24.91 -31.33 25.70
N SER A 76 -23.78 -30.75 26.10
CA SER A 76 -23.10 -31.11 27.35
C SER A 76 -23.94 -30.79 28.58
N GLN A 77 -24.84 -29.81 28.52
CA GLN A 77 -25.75 -29.47 29.62
C GLN A 77 -27.01 -30.34 29.66
N LEU A 78 -27.28 -31.11 28.59
CA LEU A 78 -28.42 -32.01 28.47
C LEU A 78 -28.09 -33.46 28.87
N LEU A 79 -26.80 -33.79 29.01
CA LEU A 79 -26.29 -35.06 29.52
C LEU A 79 -25.96 -34.93 31.01
#